data_AF-A0A9P6SWF9-F1
#
_entry.id   AF-A0A9P6SWF9-F1
#
_cell.length_a   1.000
_cell.length_b   1.000
_cell.length_c   1.000
_cell.angle_alpha   90.00
_cell.angle_beta   90.00
_cell.angle_gamma   90.00
#
_symmetry.space_group_name_H-M   'P 1'
#
loop_
_entity.id
_entity.type
_entity.pdbx_description
1 polymer ?
#
loop_
_entity_poly.entity_id
_entity_poly.type
_entity_poly.pdbx_seq_one_letter_code
_entity_poly.pdbx_strand_id
1 'polypeptide(L)'
;MHTRSKKRVAEPEQTSAAVKPANVPAKAAVAKPATKRIKSSEKKDPISNATPKGSISSHASKTISDTAYMNADGVRTSVWLMKSEPDRFSIDDLINSKDSTTPWDGVRNHEAKNLMKNSMKVGDSVLFYHSNTKEPGIVALAKVAKESYPDPTAFDPKNGYYDEKSTKDNPRWFMVDIKFDRRLKRIITLNELRQYKDRELSSMMLLKRGRLSVQPISDSEMDFIMYLEQQEATE
;
A
#
# COMPACT_ATOMS: atom_id res chain seq x y z
N MET A 1 7.97 49.58 68.32
CA MET A 1 8.45 49.05 69.61
C MET A 1 8.01 47.59 69.73
N HIS A 2 8.97 46.66 69.88
CA HIS A 2 8.87 45.24 70.31
C HIS A 2 8.09 44.25 69.42
N THR A 3 8.47 43.00 69.11
CA THR A 3 9.71 42.19 69.14
C THR A 3 9.40 40.80 68.54
N ARG A 4 10.28 40.31 67.66
CA ARG A 4 10.87 38.93 67.54
C ARG A 4 10.02 37.62 67.54
N SER A 5 10.06 36.96 66.37
CA SER A 5 10.34 35.51 66.05
C SER A 5 9.75 34.32 66.85
N LYS A 6 9.18 33.33 66.14
CA LYS A 6 9.80 32.00 65.85
C LYS A 6 8.90 31.02 65.04
N LYS A 7 9.56 30.39 64.04
CA LYS A 7 9.36 29.08 63.37
C LYS A 7 8.45 28.02 64.04
N ARG A 8 7.60 27.34 63.24
CA ARG A 8 7.68 25.88 62.96
C ARG A 8 6.77 25.44 61.80
N VAL A 9 7.20 24.37 61.15
CA VAL A 9 6.72 23.72 59.91
C VAL A 9 5.75 22.58 60.26
N ALA A 10 4.72 22.35 59.43
CA ALA A 10 4.12 21.03 59.15
C ALA A 10 3.21 21.10 57.91
N GLU A 11 3.40 20.17 56.97
CA GLU A 11 2.55 19.88 55.79
C GLU A 11 1.17 19.31 56.16
N PRO A 12 0.27 19.21 55.17
CA PRO A 12 -0.32 17.89 54.94
C PRO A 12 -0.26 17.41 53.49
N GLU A 13 0.26 16.20 53.30
CA GLU A 13 0.07 15.36 52.12
C GLU A 13 -1.41 14.98 51.95
N GLN A 14 -1.92 15.09 50.73
CA GLN A 14 -3.01 14.25 50.21
C GLN A 14 -2.57 13.69 48.86
N THR A 15 -2.09 12.46 48.85
CA THR A 15 -1.82 11.67 47.64
C THR A 15 -2.97 10.68 47.42
N SER A 16 -3.67 10.82 46.29
CA SER A 16 -4.68 9.85 45.86
C SER A 16 -4.05 8.78 44.96
N ALA A 17 -4.25 7.53 45.35
CA ALA A 17 -4.31 6.30 44.55
C ALA A 17 -3.54 6.23 43.22
N ALA A 18 -2.41 5.51 43.27
CA ALA A 18 -1.72 4.97 42.11
C ALA A 18 -2.44 3.72 41.56
N VAL A 19 -2.80 3.74 40.27
CA VAL A 19 -3.11 2.53 39.50
C VAL A 19 -1.95 2.27 38.52
N LYS A 20 -1.28 1.14 38.74
CA LYS A 20 -0.14 0.65 37.97
C LYS A 20 -0.60 0.21 36.57
N PRO A 21 0.10 0.57 35.47
CA PRO A 21 -0.11 -0.11 34.20
C PRO A 21 0.47 -1.53 34.26
N ALA A 22 -0.36 -2.48 33.82
CA ALA A 22 -0.05 -3.89 33.78
C ALA A 22 1.10 -4.21 32.83
N ASN A 23 1.97 -5.08 33.34
CA ASN A 23 3.10 -5.74 32.71
C ASN A 23 2.63 -6.60 31.51
N VAL A 24 3.19 -6.41 30.32
CA VAL A 24 3.10 -7.38 29.22
C VAL A 24 4.52 -7.82 28.85
N PRO A 25 4.85 -9.12 29.00
CA PRO A 25 6.22 -9.59 28.88
C PRO A 25 6.68 -9.75 27.42
N ALA A 26 7.97 -9.49 27.23
CA ALA A 26 8.70 -9.78 26.01
C ALA A 26 9.08 -11.27 25.90
N LYS A 27 9.05 -11.76 24.66
CA LYS A 27 9.79 -12.89 24.05
C LYS A 27 9.82 -14.26 24.76
N ALA A 28 9.37 -15.27 24.03
CA ALA A 28 9.98 -16.61 24.08
C ALA A 28 10.19 -17.15 22.65
N ALA A 29 11.45 -17.47 22.36
CA ALA A 29 11.88 -18.32 21.26
C ALA A 29 11.55 -19.77 21.61
N VAL A 30 11.11 -20.57 20.62
CA VAL A 30 11.00 -22.03 20.76
C VAL A 30 11.73 -22.71 19.60
N ALA A 31 12.54 -23.68 19.99
CA ALA A 31 13.49 -24.43 19.19
C ALA A 31 12.84 -25.53 18.34
N LYS A 32 13.64 -25.95 17.34
CA LYS A 32 13.44 -27.10 16.44
C LYS A 32 13.24 -28.42 17.18
N PRO A 33 12.65 -29.41 16.51
CA PRO A 33 13.17 -30.76 16.55
C PRO A 33 13.60 -31.26 15.16
N ALA A 34 14.74 -31.95 15.14
CA ALA A 34 15.25 -32.70 14.01
C ALA A 34 14.54 -34.07 13.94
N THR A 35 14.26 -34.56 12.73
CA THR A 35 14.02 -36.00 12.52
C THR A 35 14.62 -36.44 11.19
N LYS A 36 15.22 -37.63 11.23
CA LYS A 36 16.12 -38.22 10.25
C LYS A 36 15.42 -38.70 8.97
N ARG A 37 16.11 -38.43 7.86
CA ARG A 37 16.23 -39.14 6.58
C ARG A 37 15.75 -40.60 6.56
N ILE A 38 14.86 -40.92 5.62
CA ILE A 38 14.71 -42.26 5.01
C ILE A 38 14.80 -42.09 3.49
N LYS A 39 15.66 -42.92 2.87
CA LYS A 39 15.77 -43.10 1.41
C LYS A 39 14.68 -44.08 0.97
N SER A 40 13.99 -43.78 -0.12
CA SER A 40 13.48 -44.83 -1.02
C SER A 40 13.48 -44.31 -2.45
N SER A 41 14.26 -45.03 -3.24
CA SER A 41 14.32 -45.01 -4.69
C SER A 41 13.06 -45.61 -5.28
N GLU A 42 12.47 -44.97 -6.29
CA GLU A 42 11.72 -45.70 -7.31
C GLU A 42 11.73 -44.91 -8.63
N LYS A 43 12.21 -45.59 -9.68
CA LYS A 43 12.18 -45.16 -11.08
C LYS A 43 10.74 -45.23 -11.59
N LYS A 44 10.33 -44.27 -12.42
CA LYS A 44 9.36 -44.47 -13.50
C LYS A 44 9.56 -43.43 -14.60
N ASP A 45 9.46 -43.94 -15.82
CA ASP A 45 9.82 -43.39 -17.13
C ASP A 45 8.98 -42.16 -17.57
N PRO A 46 9.36 -41.46 -18.66
CA PRO A 46 8.98 -40.07 -18.90
C PRO A 46 7.62 -39.96 -19.57
N ILE A 47 6.73 -39.16 -18.96
CA ILE A 47 5.53 -38.65 -19.64
C ILE A 47 5.86 -37.25 -20.14
N SER A 48 6.16 -37.18 -21.44
CA SER A 48 6.01 -35.97 -22.25
C SER A 48 4.56 -35.51 -22.19
N ASN A 49 4.30 -34.24 -21.87
CA ASN A 49 3.14 -33.53 -22.39
C ASN A 49 3.28 -32.01 -22.25
N ALA A 50 3.46 -31.40 -23.42
CA ALA A 50 2.95 -30.11 -23.90
C ALA A 50 2.91 -28.92 -22.93
N THR A 51 3.87 -28.01 -23.14
CA THR A 51 3.72 -26.58 -22.88
C THR A 51 2.52 -26.02 -23.65
N PRO A 52 1.57 -25.30 -23.02
CA PRO A 52 0.66 -24.47 -23.80
C PRO A 52 1.45 -23.25 -24.28
N LYS A 53 1.97 -23.33 -25.52
CA LYS A 53 2.40 -22.16 -26.29
C LYS A 53 1.17 -21.37 -26.71
N GLY A 54 0.61 -20.61 -25.79
CA GLY A 54 -0.30 -19.50 -26.11
C GLY A 54 0.54 -18.31 -26.57
N SER A 55 0.84 -18.24 -27.86
CA SER A 55 1.24 -16.97 -28.48
C SER A 55 0.09 -16.00 -28.30
N ILE A 56 0.29 -14.97 -27.46
CA ILE A 56 -0.66 -13.87 -27.34
C ILE A 56 -0.93 -13.32 -28.75
N SER A 57 -2.19 -13.38 -29.18
CA SER A 57 -2.62 -12.74 -30.42
C SER A 57 -2.36 -11.23 -30.27
N SER A 58 -1.33 -10.76 -30.97
CA SER A 58 -0.78 -9.40 -30.93
C SER A 58 -1.77 -8.28 -31.26
N HIS A 59 -2.97 -8.63 -31.71
CA HIS A 59 -3.97 -7.68 -32.18
C HIS A 59 -4.96 -7.25 -31.09
N ALA A 60 -5.30 -8.12 -30.12
CA ALA A 60 -6.28 -7.79 -29.08
C ALA A 60 -5.66 -6.96 -27.93
N SER A 61 -4.41 -7.23 -27.56
CA SER A 61 -3.67 -6.41 -26.59
C SER A 61 -3.33 -5.01 -27.10
N LYS A 62 -3.19 -4.84 -28.44
CA LYS A 62 -2.87 -3.55 -29.06
C LYS A 62 -3.98 -2.51 -28.94
N THR A 63 -5.26 -2.93 -28.94
CA THR A 63 -6.37 -1.96 -29.02
C THR A 63 -6.75 -1.39 -27.66
N ILE A 64 -6.48 -2.11 -26.56
CA ILE A 64 -6.74 -1.63 -25.19
C ILE A 64 -5.59 -0.71 -24.70
N SER A 65 -4.36 -0.95 -25.16
CA SER A 65 -3.15 -0.21 -24.72
C SER A 65 -3.04 1.21 -25.26
N ASP A 66 -3.63 1.50 -26.43
CA ASP A 66 -3.28 2.71 -27.18
C ASP A 66 -4.08 3.97 -26.79
N THR A 67 -5.16 3.86 -26.01
CA THR A 67 -6.04 5.02 -25.71
C THR A 67 -6.36 5.26 -24.24
N ALA A 68 -6.30 4.25 -23.36
CA ALA A 68 -6.79 4.39 -21.98
C ALA A 68 -5.83 5.13 -21.03
N TYR A 69 -4.54 5.22 -21.37
CA TYR A 69 -3.48 5.77 -20.49
C TYR A 69 -2.68 6.88 -21.14
N MET A 70 -3.22 7.50 -22.19
CA MET A 70 -2.60 8.64 -22.86
C MET A 70 -3.16 9.94 -22.28
N ASN A 71 -2.28 10.89 -21.99
CA ASN A 71 -2.67 12.28 -21.74
C ASN A 71 -3.18 12.95 -23.03
N ALA A 72 -3.75 14.15 -22.92
CA ALA A 72 -4.24 14.94 -24.05
C ALA A 72 -3.19 15.14 -25.16
N ASP A 73 -1.91 15.10 -24.81
CA ASP A 73 -0.78 15.24 -25.74
C ASP A 73 -0.33 13.92 -26.39
N GLY A 74 -1.07 12.82 -26.19
CA GLY A 74 -0.74 11.49 -26.74
C GLY A 74 0.43 10.79 -26.05
N VAL A 75 0.84 11.25 -24.86
CA VAL A 75 1.92 10.67 -24.07
C VAL A 75 1.34 9.77 -22.99
N ARG A 76 1.92 8.57 -22.79
CA ARG A 76 1.52 7.69 -21.69
C ARG A 76 1.72 8.37 -20.34
N THR A 77 0.67 8.40 -19.52
CA THR A 77 0.74 8.81 -18.13
C THR A 77 1.56 7.83 -17.32
N SER A 78 2.26 8.28 -16.27
CA SER A 78 2.89 7.34 -15.35
C SER A 78 1.81 6.54 -14.62
N VAL A 79 2.14 5.30 -14.25
CA VAL A 79 1.23 4.40 -13.54
C VAL A 79 1.78 4.09 -12.16
N TRP A 80 0.89 4.14 -11.17
CA TRP A 80 1.21 3.93 -9.77
C TRP A 80 0.33 2.83 -9.17
N LEU A 81 0.86 2.05 -8.25
CA LEU A 81 0.07 1.21 -7.35
C LEU A 81 0.03 1.84 -5.97
N MET A 82 -1.17 2.04 -5.44
CA MET A 82 -1.40 2.67 -4.14
C MET A 82 -2.25 1.74 -3.28
N LYS A 83 -1.69 1.35 -2.12
CA LYS A 83 -2.30 0.37 -1.21
C LYS A 83 -3.17 1.07 -0.17
N SER A 84 -4.37 0.53 0.04
CA SER A 84 -5.24 0.88 1.15
C SER A 84 -5.77 -0.39 1.82
N GLU A 85 -6.03 -0.33 3.12
CA GLU A 85 -6.72 -1.40 3.85
C GLU A 85 -8.22 -1.13 3.76
N PRO A 86 -9.05 -2.03 3.21
CA PRO A 86 -10.46 -1.75 2.98
C PRO A 86 -11.27 -1.52 4.26
N ASP A 87 -10.81 -2.04 5.40
CA ASP A 87 -11.43 -1.78 6.71
C ASP A 87 -11.17 -0.35 7.22
N ARG A 88 -10.18 0.36 6.65
CA ARG A 88 -9.89 1.77 6.98
C ARG A 88 -10.36 2.73 5.89
N PHE A 89 -10.10 2.40 4.64
CA PHE A 89 -10.48 3.19 3.48
C PHE A 89 -10.57 2.29 2.24
N SER A 90 -11.78 1.86 1.93
CA SER A 90 -12.11 1.02 0.80
C SER A 90 -12.22 1.82 -0.51
N ILE A 91 -12.44 1.10 -1.61
CA ILE A 91 -12.75 1.75 -2.90
C ILE A 91 -14.15 2.39 -2.88
N ASP A 92 -15.09 1.84 -2.09
CA ASP A 92 -16.41 2.42 -1.90
C ASP A 92 -16.33 3.76 -1.16
N ASP A 93 -15.42 3.88 -0.18
CA ASP A 93 -15.18 5.15 0.51
C ASP A 93 -14.65 6.21 -0.46
N LEU A 94 -13.74 5.85 -1.38
CA LEU A 94 -13.30 6.75 -2.45
C LEU A 94 -14.45 7.17 -3.37
N ILE A 95 -15.28 6.23 -3.81
CA ILE A 95 -16.43 6.52 -4.69
C ILE A 95 -17.39 7.50 -4.00
N ASN A 96 -17.68 7.27 -2.72
CA ASN A 96 -18.62 8.05 -1.92
C ASN A 96 -18.03 9.36 -1.36
N SER A 97 -16.72 9.59 -1.52
CA SER A 97 -16.08 10.85 -1.15
C SER A 97 -16.58 12.00 -2.05
N LYS A 98 -16.38 13.23 -1.59
CA LYS A 98 -16.78 14.41 -2.34
C LYS A 98 -16.09 14.42 -3.71
N ASP A 99 -16.87 14.56 -4.78
CA ASP A 99 -16.39 14.52 -6.17
C ASP A 99 -15.60 13.23 -6.51
N SER A 100 -15.86 12.15 -5.76
CA SER A 100 -15.12 10.88 -5.75
C SER A 100 -13.60 11.09 -5.66
N THR A 101 -13.17 12.09 -4.91
CA THR A 101 -11.78 12.53 -4.75
C THR A 101 -11.40 12.57 -3.27
N THR A 102 -10.24 12.01 -2.93
CA THR A 102 -9.72 11.99 -1.56
C THR A 102 -8.24 12.42 -1.51
N PRO A 103 -7.80 13.10 -0.44
CA PRO A 103 -6.39 13.14 -0.10
C PRO A 103 -5.87 11.74 0.22
N TRP A 104 -4.66 11.42 -0.23
CA TRP A 104 -3.98 10.15 0.05
C TRP A 104 -3.01 10.29 1.23
N ASP A 105 -3.58 10.57 2.41
CA ASP A 105 -2.84 10.85 3.63
C ASP A 105 -2.20 9.61 4.28
N GLY A 106 -1.49 9.81 5.39
CA GLY A 106 -1.03 8.71 6.24
C GLY A 106 0.18 7.93 5.72
N VAL A 107 0.76 8.31 4.57
CA VAL A 107 2.01 7.71 4.08
C VAL A 107 3.17 8.12 4.99
N ARG A 108 3.74 7.14 5.71
CA ARG A 108 4.86 7.31 6.65
C ARG A 108 6.12 6.52 6.27
N ASN A 109 6.19 6.07 5.03
CA ASN A 109 7.41 5.50 4.45
C ASN A 109 8.13 6.59 3.62
N HIS A 110 9.41 6.85 3.93
CA HIS A 110 10.18 7.91 3.27
C HIS A 110 10.30 7.75 1.76
N GLU A 111 10.44 6.51 1.27
CA GLU A 111 10.54 6.23 -0.16
C GLU A 111 9.18 6.41 -0.85
N ALA A 112 8.11 5.84 -0.29
CA ALA A 112 6.76 6.02 -0.82
C ALA A 112 6.39 7.51 -0.92
N LYS A 113 6.69 8.27 0.15
CA LYS A 113 6.51 9.73 0.16
C LYS A 113 7.35 10.43 -0.89
N ASN A 114 8.61 10.03 -1.09
CA ASN A 114 9.48 10.64 -2.11
C ASN A 114 8.97 10.35 -3.53
N LEU A 115 8.47 9.14 -3.80
CA LEU A 115 7.84 8.79 -5.08
C LEU A 115 6.62 9.69 -5.35
N MET A 116 5.71 9.80 -4.39
CA MET A 116 4.55 10.71 -4.53
C MET A 116 4.99 12.15 -4.73
N LYS A 117 5.90 12.64 -3.87
CA LYS A 117 6.31 14.04 -3.86
C LYS A 117 7.00 14.48 -5.14
N ASN A 118 7.91 13.65 -5.64
CA ASN A 118 8.84 14.06 -6.69
C ASN A 118 8.39 13.64 -8.09
N SER A 119 7.50 12.64 -8.20
CA SER A 119 7.25 11.97 -9.47
C SER A 119 5.80 11.93 -9.91
N MET A 120 4.83 11.94 -8.99
CA MET A 120 3.41 11.92 -9.39
C MET A 120 2.97 13.26 -10.00
N LYS A 121 2.25 13.16 -11.11
CA LYS A 121 1.67 14.28 -11.87
C LYS A 121 0.15 14.14 -11.97
N VAL A 122 -0.54 15.26 -12.06
CA VAL A 122 -2.00 15.26 -12.31
C VAL A 122 -2.28 14.51 -13.61
N GLY A 123 -3.27 13.62 -13.59
CA GLY A 123 -3.61 12.73 -14.69
C GLY A 123 -2.93 11.37 -14.64
N ASP A 124 -1.87 11.19 -13.83
CA ASP A 124 -1.23 9.89 -13.66
C ASP A 124 -2.23 8.83 -13.19
N SER A 125 -2.10 7.62 -13.73
CA SER A 125 -3.00 6.51 -13.44
C SER A 125 -2.63 5.81 -12.14
N VAL A 126 -3.63 5.35 -11.40
CA VAL A 126 -3.47 4.68 -10.10
C VAL A 126 -4.22 3.35 -10.10
N LEU A 127 -3.50 2.26 -9.87
CA LEU A 127 -4.03 0.98 -9.46
C LEU A 127 -4.35 1.02 -7.96
N PHE A 128 -5.65 1.06 -7.63
CA PHE A 128 -6.12 1.02 -6.24
C PHE A 128 -6.05 -0.42 -5.74
N TYR A 129 -5.17 -0.67 -4.76
CA TYR A 129 -4.88 -2.00 -4.25
C TYR A 129 -5.42 -2.17 -2.83
N HIS A 130 -6.29 -3.17 -2.63
CA HIS A 130 -6.71 -3.59 -1.29
C HIS A 130 -5.65 -4.49 -0.65
N SER A 131 -5.10 -4.04 0.47
CA SER A 131 -4.11 -4.76 1.27
C SER A 131 -4.68 -5.18 2.62
N ASN A 132 -3.99 -6.11 3.31
CA ASN A 132 -4.36 -6.57 4.65
C ASN A 132 -5.83 -7.02 4.79
N THR A 133 -6.36 -7.69 3.77
CA THR A 133 -7.73 -8.20 3.73
C THR A 133 -7.72 -9.67 3.32
N LYS A 134 -8.88 -10.34 3.41
CA LYS A 134 -9.07 -11.75 3.05
C LYS A 134 -8.68 -12.03 1.59
N GLU A 135 -9.01 -11.11 0.69
CA GLU A 135 -8.71 -11.21 -0.74
C GLU A 135 -7.93 -9.97 -1.21
N PRO A 136 -6.62 -9.91 -0.96
CA PRO A 136 -5.82 -8.75 -1.35
C PRO A 136 -5.62 -8.73 -2.86
N GLY A 137 -5.72 -7.55 -3.48
CA GLY A 137 -5.66 -7.43 -4.93
C GLY A 137 -5.93 -6.02 -5.44
N ILE A 138 -5.82 -5.87 -6.75
CA ILE A 138 -6.15 -4.63 -7.45
C ILE A 138 -7.66 -4.64 -7.73
N VAL A 139 -8.36 -3.58 -7.33
CA VAL A 139 -9.84 -3.54 -7.37
C VAL A 139 -10.40 -2.44 -8.27
N ALA A 140 -9.62 -1.40 -8.57
CA ALA A 140 -10.07 -0.25 -9.35
C ALA A 140 -8.90 0.54 -9.95
N LEU A 141 -9.27 1.40 -10.89
CA LEU A 141 -8.46 2.50 -11.39
C LEU A 141 -8.90 3.81 -10.74
N ALA A 142 -7.92 4.67 -10.50
CA ALA A 142 -8.06 6.06 -10.11
C ALA A 142 -7.03 6.91 -10.88
N LYS A 143 -7.08 8.23 -10.71
CA LYS A 143 -6.11 9.17 -11.28
C LYS A 143 -5.64 10.17 -10.23
N VAL A 144 -4.41 10.64 -10.35
CA VAL A 144 -3.93 11.76 -9.53
C VAL A 144 -4.70 13.02 -9.92
N ALA A 145 -5.43 13.59 -8.98
CA ALA A 145 -6.26 14.78 -9.15
C ALA A 145 -5.54 16.07 -8.71
N LYS A 146 -4.54 15.93 -7.83
CA LYS A 146 -3.72 17.05 -7.35
C LYS A 146 -2.30 16.58 -7.08
N GLU A 147 -1.32 17.35 -7.55
CA GLU A 147 0.09 17.10 -7.25
C GLU A 147 0.38 17.22 -5.74
N SER A 148 1.53 16.71 -5.33
CA SER A 148 1.91 16.57 -3.93
C SER A 148 1.92 17.88 -3.13
N TYR A 149 1.38 17.82 -1.92
CA TYR A 149 1.38 18.90 -0.93
C TYR A 149 1.57 18.35 0.50
N PRO A 150 1.91 19.18 1.51
CA PRO A 150 2.12 18.70 2.87
C PRO A 150 0.90 17.98 3.43
N ASP A 151 1.14 16.85 4.11
CA ASP A 151 0.10 16.07 4.77
C ASP A 151 -0.24 16.69 6.15
N PRO A 152 -1.43 17.31 6.33
CA PRO A 152 -1.81 17.98 7.56
C PRO A 152 -2.02 17.01 8.72
N THR A 153 -2.28 15.72 8.46
CA THR A 153 -2.44 14.70 9.51
C THR A 153 -1.16 14.51 10.33
N ALA A 154 0.00 14.86 9.76
CA ALA A 154 1.27 14.83 10.46
C ALA A 154 1.40 15.90 11.56
N PHE A 155 0.59 16.96 11.53
CA PHE A 155 0.69 18.10 12.45
C PHE A 155 -0.29 18.04 13.62
N ASP A 156 -1.27 17.13 13.59
CA ASP A 156 -2.32 17.03 14.61
C ASP A 156 -1.97 15.92 15.64
N PRO A 157 -1.68 16.26 16.91
CA PRO A 157 -1.35 15.28 17.95
C PRO A 157 -2.46 14.26 18.24
N LYS A 158 -3.70 14.52 17.82
CA LYS A 158 -4.82 13.58 17.97
C LYS A 158 -4.95 12.60 16.82
N ASN A 159 -4.26 12.84 15.72
CA ASN A 159 -4.31 11.98 14.55
C ASN A 159 -3.34 10.78 14.70
N GLY A 160 -3.76 9.59 14.26
CA GLY A 160 -2.93 8.38 14.31
C GLY A 160 -1.64 8.44 13.49
N TYR A 161 -1.52 9.42 12.58
CA TYR A 161 -0.35 9.64 11.74
C TYR A 161 0.48 10.87 12.15
N TYR A 162 0.28 11.41 13.36
CA TYR A 162 1.06 12.51 13.92
C TYR A 162 2.57 12.22 13.90
N ASP A 163 3.37 13.23 13.58
CA ASP A 163 4.82 13.20 13.71
C ASP A 163 5.30 14.51 14.35
N GLU A 164 5.72 14.44 15.62
CA GLU A 164 6.19 15.59 16.40
C GLU A 164 7.30 16.40 15.72
N LYS A 165 8.09 15.78 14.83
CA LYS A 165 9.18 16.44 14.11
C LYS A 165 8.74 17.03 12.77
N SER A 166 7.49 16.84 12.36
CA SER A 166 6.91 17.42 11.15
C SER A 166 6.15 18.67 11.55
N THR A 167 6.59 19.84 11.09
CA THR A 167 5.93 21.12 11.36
C THR A 167 5.39 21.73 10.07
N LYS A 168 4.51 22.73 10.18
CA LYS A 168 4.00 23.45 9.00
C LYS A 168 5.11 24.13 8.19
N ASP A 169 6.13 24.64 8.87
CA ASP A 169 7.28 25.30 8.25
C ASP A 169 8.31 24.30 7.70
N ASN A 170 8.36 23.09 8.25
CA ASN A 170 9.25 22.02 7.80
C ASN A 170 8.51 20.67 7.70
N PRO A 171 7.62 20.51 6.70
CA PRO A 171 6.82 19.30 6.55
C PRO A 171 7.68 18.11 6.12
N ARG A 172 7.58 17.00 6.86
CA ARG A 172 8.29 15.74 6.52
C ARG A 172 7.46 14.84 5.61
N TRP A 173 6.14 14.96 5.68
CA TRP A 173 5.16 14.10 5.02
C TRP A 173 4.32 14.87 4.02
N PHE A 174 4.02 14.20 2.91
CA PHE A 174 3.35 14.76 1.76
C PHE A 174 2.34 13.75 1.25
N MET A 175 1.29 14.24 0.62
CA MET A 175 0.21 13.48 0.02
C MET A 175 -0.20 14.11 -1.31
N VAL A 176 -0.86 13.33 -2.15
CA VAL A 176 -1.55 13.76 -3.38
C VAL A 176 -3.05 13.65 -3.16
N ASP A 177 -3.86 14.22 -4.05
CA ASP A 177 -5.27 13.82 -4.14
C ASP A 177 -5.42 12.81 -5.27
N ILE A 178 -6.21 11.77 -5.04
CA ILE A 178 -6.63 10.85 -6.10
C ILE A 178 -8.14 10.91 -6.31
N LYS A 179 -8.55 10.71 -7.56
CA LYS A 179 -9.95 10.67 -7.96
C LYS A 179 -10.27 9.31 -8.57
N PHE A 180 -11.40 8.75 -8.17
CA PHE A 180 -11.93 7.52 -8.77
C PHE A 180 -12.08 7.64 -10.29
N ASP A 181 -11.73 6.58 -11.01
CA ASP A 181 -11.96 6.47 -12.45
C ASP A 181 -13.01 5.38 -12.74
N ARG A 182 -12.65 4.11 -12.49
CA ARG A 182 -13.56 2.97 -12.65
C ARG A 182 -13.17 1.78 -11.79
N ARG A 183 -14.13 0.92 -11.46
CA ARG A 183 -13.82 -0.42 -10.93
C ARG A 183 -13.17 -1.29 -12.01
N LEU A 184 -12.36 -2.24 -11.59
CA LEU A 184 -11.96 -3.32 -12.48
C LEU A 184 -13.15 -4.29 -12.70
N LYS A 185 -13.19 -4.96 -13.85
CA LYS A 185 -14.21 -5.98 -14.17
C LYS A 185 -14.22 -7.14 -13.18
N ARG A 186 -13.05 -7.43 -12.62
CA ARG A 186 -12.83 -8.40 -11.54
C ARG A 186 -11.63 -7.97 -10.70
N ILE A 187 -11.50 -8.53 -9.50
CA ILE A 187 -10.32 -8.34 -8.67
C ILE A 187 -9.15 -9.11 -9.31
N ILE A 188 -8.00 -8.45 -9.46
CA ILE A 188 -6.75 -9.12 -9.82
C ILE A 188 -6.02 -9.42 -8.52
N THR A 189 -6.11 -10.66 -8.06
CA THR A 189 -5.68 -11.04 -6.70
C THR A 189 -4.15 -11.08 -6.60
N LEU A 190 -3.62 -10.89 -5.39
CA LEU A 190 -2.19 -11.07 -5.12
C LEU A 190 -1.72 -12.49 -5.47
N ASN A 191 -2.56 -13.50 -5.24
CA ASN A 191 -2.24 -14.88 -5.55
C ASN A 191 -2.06 -15.07 -7.06
N GLU A 192 -2.97 -14.53 -7.86
CA GLU A 192 -2.85 -14.53 -9.32
C GLU A 192 -1.60 -13.76 -9.78
N LEU A 193 -1.36 -12.54 -9.28
CA LEU A 193 -0.16 -11.76 -9.63
C LEU A 193 1.14 -12.54 -9.32
N ARG A 194 1.17 -13.33 -8.25
CA ARG A 194 2.33 -14.16 -7.89
C ARG A 194 2.60 -15.29 -8.89
N GLN A 195 1.61 -15.77 -9.63
CA GLN A 195 1.81 -16.80 -10.66
C GLN A 195 2.67 -16.29 -11.83
N TYR A 196 2.77 -14.98 -12.00
CA TYR A 196 3.53 -14.31 -13.06
C TYR A 196 4.79 -13.61 -12.55
N LYS A 197 5.15 -13.80 -11.27
CA LYS A 197 6.25 -13.10 -10.60
C LYS A 197 7.63 -13.33 -11.22
N ASP A 198 7.82 -14.43 -11.94
CA ASP A 198 9.11 -14.80 -12.56
C ASP A 198 9.07 -14.60 -14.09
N ARG A 199 8.01 -13.94 -14.61
CA ARG A 199 7.75 -13.73 -16.04
C ARG A 199 7.31 -12.28 -16.31
N GLU A 200 6.06 -12.05 -16.69
CA GLU A 200 5.51 -10.74 -17.08
C GLU A 200 5.58 -9.72 -15.93
N LEU A 201 5.51 -10.18 -14.68
CA LEU A 201 5.59 -9.34 -13.47
C LEU A 201 6.94 -9.47 -12.75
N SER A 202 7.99 -9.90 -13.45
CA SER A 202 9.34 -10.10 -12.89
C SER A 202 9.99 -8.84 -12.35
N SER A 203 9.51 -7.65 -12.70
CA SER A 203 10.01 -6.37 -12.18
C SER A 203 9.10 -5.73 -11.13
N MET A 204 7.91 -6.29 -10.91
CA MET A 204 6.85 -5.62 -10.16
C MET A 204 7.24 -5.44 -8.70
N MET A 205 7.27 -4.17 -8.25
CA MET A 205 7.66 -3.83 -6.88
C MET A 205 6.74 -4.45 -5.83
N LEU A 206 5.48 -4.74 -6.17
CA LEU A 206 4.53 -5.37 -5.26
C LEU A 206 5.02 -6.74 -4.80
N LEU A 207 5.61 -7.50 -5.72
CA LEU A 207 6.06 -8.87 -5.53
C LEU A 207 7.46 -8.94 -4.92
N LYS A 208 8.29 -7.92 -5.15
CA LYS A 208 9.64 -7.81 -4.58
C LYS A 208 9.69 -7.11 -3.22
N ARG A 209 8.83 -6.11 -3.00
CA ARG A 209 8.91 -5.14 -1.90
C ARG A 209 7.52 -4.86 -1.32
N GLY A 210 6.91 -5.89 -0.72
CA GLY A 210 5.53 -5.83 -0.22
C GLY A 210 5.22 -4.73 0.79
N ARG A 211 6.22 -4.20 1.53
CA ARG A 211 6.04 -3.15 2.54
C ARG A 211 5.97 -1.73 1.97
N LEU A 212 6.28 -1.52 0.70
CA LEU A 212 6.18 -0.20 0.07
C LEU A 212 4.72 0.03 -0.34
N SER A 213 4.08 1.10 0.15
CA SER A 213 2.64 1.35 -0.06
C SER A 213 2.31 2.11 -1.34
N VAL A 214 3.29 2.83 -1.90
CA VAL A 214 3.18 3.55 -3.18
C VAL A 214 4.32 3.10 -4.06
N GLN A 215 4.00 2.64 -5.27
CA GLN A 215 4.96 1.96 -6.13
C GLN A 215 4.76 2.40 -7.59
N PRO A 216 5.82 2.70 -8.35
CA PRO A 216 5.70 2.81 -9.80
C PRO A 216 5.34 1.45 -10.41
N ILE A 217 4.58 1.49 -11.49
CA ILE A 217 4.22 0.36 -12.34
C ILE A 217 4.72 0.68 -13.74
N SER A 218 5.44 -0.25 -14.36
CA SER A 218 5.89 -0.06 -15.75
C SER A 218 4.74 -0.20 -16.74
N ASP A 219 4.90 0.36 -17.93
CA ASP A 219 3.93 0.21 -19.02
C ASP A 219 3.61 -1.27 -19.30
N SER A 220 4.63 -2.13 -19.34
CA SER A 220 4.44 -3.57 -19.59
C SER A 220 3.70 -4.28 -18.45
N GLU A 221 3.93 -3.88 -17.20
CA GLU A 221 3.21 -4.41 -16.05
C GLU A 221 1.74 -3.97 -16.09
N MET A 222 1.48 -2.70 -16.43
CA MET A 222 0.13 -2.18 -16.58
C MET A 222 -0.64 -2.88 -17.70
N ASP A 223 -0.04 -3.00 -18.89
CA ASP A 223 -0.63 -3.68 -20.04
C ASP A 223 -0.99 -5.13 -19.69
N PHE A 224 -0.12 -5.82 -18.94
CA PHE A 224 -0.38 -7.18 -18.50
C PHE A 224 -1.51 -7.28 -17.46
N ILE A 225 -1.57 -6.36 -16.49
CA ILE A 225 -2.66 -6.31 -15.50
C ILE A 225 -4.01 -6.05 -16.20
N MET A 226 -4.02 -5.18 -17.22
CA MET A 226 -5.22 -4.94 -18.03
C MET A 226 -5.60 -6.15 -18.90
N TYR A 227 -4.63 -6.91 -19.38
CA TYR A 227 -4.89 -8.19 -20.03
C TYR A 227 -5.57 -9.18 -19.07
N LEU A 228 -5.06 -9.32 -17.83
CA LEU A 228 -5.65 -10.20 -16.81
C LEU A 228 -7.10 -9.82 -16.50
N GLU A 229 -7.42 -8.52 -16.46
CA GLU A 229 -8.79 -8.03 -16.26
C GLU A 229 -9.77 -8.57 -17.31
N GLN A 230 -9.33 -8.81 -18.54
CA GLN A 230 -10.19 -9.36 -19.61
C GLN A 230 -10.34 -10.89 -19.55
N GLN A 231 -9.54 -11.58 -18.75
CA GLN A 231 -9.60 -13.03 -18.60
C GLN A 231 -10.59 -13.43 -17.50
N GLU A 232 -11.11 -14.65 -17.59
CA GLU A 232 -11.79 -15.28 -16.46
C GLU A 232 -10.83 -15.40 -15.26
N ALA A 233 -11.38 -15.37 -14.04
CA ALA A 233 -10.57 -15.48 -12.84
C ALA A 233 -9.86 -16.84 -12.84
N THR A 234 -8.54 -16.83 -12.66
CA THR A 234 -7.77 -18.06 -12.47
C THR A 234 -7.90 -18.48 -11.00
N GLU A 235 -8.45 -19.67 -10.74
CA GLU A 235 -8.58 -20.25 -9.39
C GLU A 235 -7.22 -20.52 -8.71
#